data_AF-A0A180FUP7-F1
#
_entry.id   AF-A0A180FUP7-F1
#
_cell.length_a   1.000
_cell.length_b   1.000
_cell.length_c   1.000
_cell.angle_alpha   90.00
_cell.angle_beta   90.00
_cell.angle_gamma   90.00
#
_symmetry.space_group_name_H-M   'P 1'
#
loop_
_entity.id
_entity.type
_entity.pdbx_description
1 polymer ?
#
loop_
_entity_poly.entity_id
_entity_poly.type
_entity_poly.pdbx_seq_one_letter_code
_entity_poly.pdbx_strand_id
1 'polypeptide(L)'
;MKMENLQEILKEEYKKIFDIRSNRPSWAVKKIADKEEIVHPSIPLIGRNFENKRLLLYASAENLTSYNGWLDKDDLAINRHREWFDSSNENDIFPKVHIAPVNNGALVLVTAYVLNLLEDNFNYSTPKELIEGISVGNFGKFSIDAGSKNQDYAKDPSKLKFSFDYVKVDLKTLQPKILIIPQSIYNHGEIQQLIKSIVPECLVIPIYQINNRVINTLIAKKYPKISSDKIGILNEWQKELKIKGKTKDNFYSVYSYIDNLVATKKLSLK
;
A
#
# COMPACT_ATOMS: atom_id res chain seq x y z
N MET A 1 15.86 -14.03 -8.38
CA MET A 1 16.59 -13.87 -7.10
C MET A 1 15.63 -14.36 -6.02
N LYS A 2 15.92 -15.47 -5.33
CA LYS A 2 14.92 -16.13 -4.46
C LYS A 2 14.30 -15.14 -3.45
N MET A 3 12.98 -15.22 -3.22
CA MET A 3 12.19 -14.30 -2.38
C MET A 3 12.80 -14.04 -0.99
N GLU A 4 13.26 -15.09 -0.29
CA GLU A 4 13.90 -14.97 1.03
C GLU A 4 15.08 -13.99 0.99
N ASN A 5 15.78 -13.91 -0.15
CA ASN A 5 16.85 -12.95 -0.35
C ASN A 5 16.35 -11.50 -0.41
N LEU A 6 15.21 -11.23 -1.07
CA LEU A 6 14.67 -9.87 -1.17
C LEU A 6 14.22 -9.32 0.20
N GLN A 7 13.54 -10.16 0.99
CA GLN A 7 13.03 -9.76 2.29
C GLN A 7 14.19 -9.47 3.26
N GLU A 8 15.21 -10.33 3.28
CA GLU A 8 16.39 -10.10 4.13
C GLU A 8 17.20 -8.87 3.66
N ILE A 9 17.38 -8.66 2.35
CA ILE A 9 18.01 -7.44 1.82
C ILE A 9 17.27 -6.19 2.31
N LEU A 10 15.93 -6.17 2.23
CA LEU A 10 15.16 -5.02 2.70
C LEU A 10 15.33 -4.83 4.21
N LYS A 11 15.30 -5.90 5.02
CA LYS A 11 15.49 -5.80 6.48
C LYS A 11 16.84 -5.21 6.83
N GLU A 12 17.91 -5.70 6.21
CA GLU A 12 19.26 -5.21 6.45
C GLU A 12 19.41 -3.73 6.08
N GLU A 13 18.95 -3.34 4.90
CA GLU A 13 19.01 -1.95 4.45
C GLU A 13 18.17 -1.02 5.32
N TYR A 14 16.98 -1.47 5.74
CA TYR A 14 16.14 -0.72 6.66
C TYR A 14 16.81 -0.52 8.03
N LYS A 15 17.47 -1.54 8.58
CA LYS A 15 18.24 -1.43 9.82
C LYS A 15 19.35 -0.38 9.69
N LYS A 16 20.12 -0.42 8.58
CA LYS A 16 21.16 0.57 8.29
C LYS A 16 20.62 2.01 8.21
N ILE A 17 19.49 2.22 7.52
CA ILE A 17 18.86 3.55 7.43
C ILE A 17 18.38 3.99 8.82
N PHE A 18 17.79 3.07 9.58
CA PHE A 18 17.25 3.34 10.91
C PHE A 18 18.34 3.69 11.92
N ASP A 19 19.54 3.10 11.84
CA ASP A 19 20.67 3.42 12.72
C ASP A 19 21.13 4.89 12.65
N ILE A 20 20.80 5.58 11.56
CA ILE A 20 21.07 7.01 11.39
C ILE A 20 20.00 7.83 12.11
N ARG A 21 20.34 8.42 13.27
CA ARG A 21 19.39 9.20 14.10
C ARG A 21 18.65 10.33 13.37
N SER A 22 19.27 11.00 12.40
CA SER A 22 18.60 12.07 11.61
C SER A 22 17.44 11.55 10.76
N ASN A 23 17.39 10.25 10.50
CA ASN A 23 16.31 9.60 9.76
C ASN A 23 15.14 9.18 10.67
N ARG A 24 15.25 9.40 11.99
CA ARG A 24 14.22 9.10 12.98
C ARG A 24 13.43 10.38 13.32
N PRO A 25 12.20 10.54 12.80
CA PRO A 25 11.40 11.72 13.11
C PRO A 25 11.00 11.75 14.59
N SER A 26 11.18 12.90 15.25
CA SER A 26 10.81 13.11 16.65
C SER A 26 9.31 12.99 16.92
N TRP A 27 8.48 13.21 15.89
CA TRP A 27 7.02 13.13 15.93
C TRP A 27 6.47 11.71 15.76
N ALA A 28 7.32 10.71 15.47
CA ALA A 28 6.86 9.35 15.27
C ALA A 28 6.57 8.64 16.60
N VAL A 29 5.68 7.64 16.52
CA VAL A 29 5.28 6.79 17.64
C VAL A 29 6.51 6.21 18.35
N LYS A 30 6.57 6.47 19.65
CA LYS A 30 7.60 5.96 20.55
C LYS A 30 7.31 4.53 20.98
N LYS A 31 8.38 3.79 21.24
CA LYS A 31 8.31 2.48 21.90
C LYS A 31 7.74 2.64 23.31
N ILE A 32 7.01 1.64 23.78
CA ILE A 32 6.46 1.65 25.15
C ILE A 32 7.55 1.33 26.15
N ALA A 33 8.40 0.34 25.83
CA ALA A 33 9.52 -0.07 26.66
C ALA A 33 10.63 1.00 26.76
N ASP A 34 10.78 1.85 25.74
CA ASP A 34 11.79 2.93 25.71
C ASP A 34 11.24 4.16 24.97
N LYS A 35 10.93 5.23 25.70
CA LYS A 35 10.30 6.44 25.12
C LYS A 35 11.26 7.30 24.30
N GLU A 36 12.56 7.06 24.38
CA GLU A 36 13.54 7.75 23.53
C GLU A 36 13.59 7.14 22.13
N GLU A 37 13.23 5.86 22.00
CA GLU A 37 13.22 5.12 20.74
C GLU A 37 11.85 5.16 20.04
N ILE A 38 11.87 5.11 18.71
CA ILE A 38 10.66 5.01 17.88
C ILE A 38 10.45 3.57 17.42
N VAL A 39 9.21 3.21 17.08
CA VAL A 39 8.92 1.90 16.48
C VAL A 39 9.55 1.80 15.09
N HIS A 40 10.22 0.68 14.80
CA HIS A 40 10.89 0.46 13.53
C HIS A 40 9.90 0.51 12.34
N PRO A 41 10.23 1.19 11.23
CA PRO A 41 9.42 1.13 10.01
C PRO A 41 9.40 -0.30 9.44
N SER A 42 8.28 -0.72 8.85
CA SER A 42 8.20 -2.05 8.24
C SER A 42 8.57 -2.01 6.77
N ILE A 43 9.25 -3.06 6.34
CA ILE A 43 9.42 -3.37 4.92
C ILE A 43 8.05 -3.73 4.33
N PRO A 44 7.82 -3.49 3.04
CA PRO A 44 6.66 -4.03 2.34
C PRO A 44 6.53 -5.55 2.55
N LEU A 45 5.31 -6.06 2.66
CA LEU A 45 5.05 -7.47 2.43
C LEU A 45 5.48 -7.81 1.01
N ILE A 46 6.28 -8.85 0.83
CA ILE A 46 6.65 -9.39 -0.48
C ILE A 46 5.95 -10.73 -0.62
N GLY A 47 5.03 -10.84 -1.56
CA GLY A 47 4.34 -12.09 -1.85
C GLY A 47 5.30 -13.18 -2.36
N ARG A 48 5.00 -14.44 -2.04
CA ARG A 48 5.80 -15.62 -2.43
C ARG A 48 5.92 -15.79 -3.94
N ASN A 49 4.96 -15.27 -4.70
CA ASN A 49 4.88 -15.30 -6.15
C ASN A 49 5.17 -13.93 -6.78
N PHE A 50 5.82 -13.01 -6.06
CA PHE A 50 6.09 -11.64 -6.49
C PHE A 50 6.86 -11.53 -7.82
N GLU A 51 7.82 -12.43 -8.07
CA GLU A 51 8.66 -12.40 -9.28
C GLU A 51 7.82 -12.42 -10.57
N ASN A 52 6.63 -13.04 -10.54
CA ASN A 52 5.75 -13.14 -11.70
C ASN A 52 5.13 -11.80 -12.09
N LYS A 53 4.91 -10.91 -11.13
CA LYS A 53 4.03 -9.73 -11.31
C LYS A 53 4.75 -8.41 -11.13
N ARG A 54 5.72 -8.37 -10.21
CA ARG A 54 6.55 -7.19 -9.90
C ARG A 54 5.68 -5.92 -9.74
N LEU A 55 4.52 -6.05 -9.10
CA LEU A 55 3.67 -4.91 -8.74
C LEU A 55 3.97 -4.51 -7.29
N LEU A 56 4.22 -3.22 -7.07
CA LEU A 56 4.30 -2.64 -5.75
C LEU A 56 3.08 -1.75 -5.50
N LEU A 57 2.34 -2.07 -4.44
CA LEU A 57 1.18 -1.33 -3.96
C LEU A 57 1.58 -0.54 -2.71
N TYR A 58 1.55 0.79 -2.81
CA TYR A 58 1.65 1.66 -1.65
C TYR A 58 0.27 2.13 -1.16
N ALA A 59 0.00 1.90 0.12
CA ALA A 59 -0.93 2.70 0.90
C ALA A 59 -0.27 4.01 1.37
N SER A 60 -1.04 4.91 2.01
CA SER A 60 -0.57 6.26 2.35
C SER A 60 0.54 6.30 3.39
N ALA A 61 0.18 6.27 4.67
CA ALA A 61 1.09 6.38 5.79
C ALA A 61 0.83 5.24 6.76
N GLU A 62 1.88 4.77 7.42
CA GLU A 62 1.75 3.80 8.50
C GLU A 62 0.83 4.36 9.59
N ASN A 63 0.04 3.46 10.17
CA ASN A 63 -0.82 3.81 11.28
C ASN A 63 -0.68 2.78 12.40
N LEU A 64 -0.02 3.21 13.47
CA LEU A 64 0.15 2.45 14.72
C LEU A 64 -0.80 2.95 15.82
N THR A 65 -1.94 3.54 15.45
CA THR A 65 -3.00 3.89 16.42
C THR A 65 -3.39 2.63 17.20
N SER A 66 -3.39 2.72 18.53
CA SER A 66 -3.65 1.59 19.44
C SER A 66 -2.53 0.54 19.55
N TYR A 67 -1.31 0.90 19.15
CA TYR A 67 -0.12 0.13 19.48
C TYR A 67 0.02 -0.06 21.01
N ASN A 68 0.29 -1.30 21.45
CA ASN A 68 0.29 -1.71 22.85
C ASN A 68 1.62 -2.33 23.34
N GLY A 69 2.73 -2.09 22.63
CA GLY A 69 4.07 -2.57 23.01
C GLY A 69 4.55 -3.80 22.22
N TRP A 70 3.67 -4.53 21.52
CA TRP A 70 4.07 -5.73 20.77
C TRP A 70 5.17 -5.50 19.70
N LEU A 71 5.17 -4.32 19.08
CA LEU A 71 6.20 -3.78 18.18
C LEU A 71 7.46 -3.21 18.86
N ASP A 72 7.64 -3.32 20.17
CA ASP A 72 8.90 -2.90 20.83
C ASP A 72 10.11 -3.73 20.34
N LYS A 73 9.86 -4.96 19.87
CA LYS A 73 10.84 -5.86 19.27
C LYS A 73 11.07 -5.49 17.79
N ASP A 74 12.28 -5.03 17.46
CA ASP A 74 12.57 -4.51 16.12
C ASP A 74 12.40 -5.52 14.99
N ASP A 75 12.78 -6.79 15.21
CA ASP A 75 12.59 -7.83 14.20
C ASP A 75 11.11 -8.12 13.90
N LEU A 76 10.23 -7.93 14.90
CA LEU A 76 8.79 -8.02 14.70
C LEU A 76 8.25 -6.75 14.02
N ALA A 77 8.75 -5.57 14.42
CA ALA A 77 8.32 -4.30 13.84
C ALA A 77 8.70 -4.14 12.37
N ILE A 78 9.91 -4.53 11.99
CA ILE A 78 10.39 -4.45 10.62
C ILE A 78 9.62 -5.39 9.69
N ASN A 79 9.17 -6.56 10.17
CA ASN A 79 8.51 -7.59 9.37
C ASN A 79 6.98 -7.69 9.56
N ARG A 80 6.37 -6.75 10.30
CA ARG A 80 4.98 -6.88 10.77
C ARG A 80 3.96 -7.20 9.67
N HIS A 81 4.11 -6.68 8.45
CA HIS A 81 3.10 -6.94 7.41
C HIS A 81 3.03 -8.43 7.03
N ARG A 82 4.17 -9.11 6.95
CA ARG A 82 4.25 -10.57 6.71
C ARG A 82 3.69 -11.35 7.90
N GLU A 83 4.05 -10.97 9.12
CA GLU A 83 3.55 -11.62 10.35
C GLU A 83 2.02 -11.54 10.48
N TRP A 84 1.43 -10.38 10.18
CA TRP A 84 -0.03 -10.20 10.16
C TRP A 84 -0.71 -11.01 9.06
N PHE A 85 -0.07 -11.13 7.90
CA PHE A 85 -0.58 -11.91 6.78
C PHE A 85 -0.59 -13.40 7.09
N ASP A 86 0.52 -13.92 7.62
CA ASP A 86 0.66 -15.33 7.93
C ASP A 86 -0.24 -15.74 9.13
N SER A 87 -0.52 -14.81 10.05
CA SER A 87 -1.46 -15.02 11.17
C SER A 87 -2.93 -14.70 10.84
N SER A 88 -3.24 -14.33 9.60
CA SER A 88 -4.62 -14.01 9.21
C SER A 88 -5.50 -15.27 9.21
N ASN A 89 -6.76 -15.11 9.66
CA ASN A 89 -7.70 -16.21 9.74
C ASN A 89 -8.02 -16.71 8.32
N GLU A 90 -7.96 -18.01 8.07
CA GLU A 90 -8.25 -18.59 6.76
C GLU A 90 -9.69 -18.32 6.29
N ASN A 91 -10.61 -18.06 7.22
CA ASN A 91 -11.99 -17.69 6.91
C ASN A 91 -12.17 -16.21 6.52
N ASP A 92 -11.16 -15.36 6.72
CA ASP A 92 -11.21 -13.97 6.26
C ASP A 92 -10.96 -13.92 4.74
N ILE A 93 -11.97 -13.52 3.96
CA ILE A 93 -11.83 -13.38 2.49
C ILE A 93 -10.69 -12.42 2.13
N PHE A 94 -10.56 -11.31 2.86
CA PHE A 94 -9.42 -10.40 2.74
C PHE A 94 -8.43 -10.65 3.88
N PRO A 95 -7.20 -11.09 3.60
CA PRO A 95 -6.20 -11.34 4.63
C PRO A 95 -5.75 -10.03 5.28
N LYS A 96 -5.35 -10.11 6.53
CA LYS A 96 -4.86 -8.96 7.31
C LYS A 96 -3.38 -8.75 7.00
N VAL A 97 -2.97 -7.55 6.65
CA VAL A 97 -1.56 -7.19 6.40
C VAL A 97 -1.09 -6.01 7.26
N HIS A 98 -1.87 -5.64 8.28
CA HIS A 98 -1.63 -4.43 9.09
C HIS A 98 -1.70 -3.10 8.30
N ILE A 99 -2.34 -3.09 7.13
CA ILE A 99 -2.45 -1.87 6.31
C ILE A 99 -3.93 -1.60 6.03
N ALA A 100 -4.46 -0.49 6.54
CA ALA A 100 -5.71 0.04 6.02
C ALA A 100 -5.40 0.91 4.79
N PRO A 101 -6.16 0.83 3.69
CA PRO A 101 -7.39 0.05 3.47
C PRO A 101 -7.15 -1.27 2.67
N VAL A 102 -6.05 -1.98 2.93
CA VAL A 102 -5.85 -3.35 2.40
C VAL A 102 -6.67 -4.34 3.23
N ASN A 103 -6.61 -4.23 4.57
CA ASN A 103 -7.34 -5.08 5.51
C ASN A 103 -8.87 -5.05 5.36
N ASN A 104 -9.43 -4.01 4.74
CA ASN A 104 -10.87 -3.92 4.47
C ASN A 104 -11.27 -4.33 3.05
N GLY A 105 -10.29 -4.76 2.24
CA GLY A 105 -10.44 -5.24 0.87
C GLY A 105 -10.44 -4.16 -0.22
N ALA A 106 -10.51 -2.88 0.14
CA ALA A 106 -10.68 -1.81 -0.83
C ALA A 106 -9.49 -1.67 -1.78
N LEU A 107 -8.27 -1.61 -1.27
CA LEU A 107 -7.09 -1.55 -2.14
C LEU A 107 -6.81 -2.88 -2.84
N VAL A 108 -7.25 -4.00 -2.27
CA VAL A 108 -7.14 -5.31 -2.93
C VAL A 108 -7.98 -5.33 -4.19
N LEU A 109 -9.25 -4.91 -4.11
CA LEU A 109 -10.16 -4.80 -5.25
C LEU A 109 -9.66 -3.82 -6.31
N VAL A 110 -9.16 -2.64 -5.89
CA VAL A 110 -8.59 -1.67 -6.83
C VAL A 110 -7.38 -2.27 -7.56
N THR A 111 -6.51 -2.97 -6.84
CA THR A 111 -5.32 -3.60 -7.43
C THR A 111 -5.70 -4.73 -8.39
N ALA A 112 -6.62 -5.59 -7.99
CA ALA A 112 -7.18 -6.65 -8.82
C ALA A 112 -7.76 -6.07 -10.13
N TYR A 113 -8.58 -5.04 -10.02
CA TYR A 113 -9.22 -4.43 -11.19
C TYR A 113 -8.21 -3.75 -12.11
N VAL A 114 -7.22 -3.04 -11.56
CA VAL A 114 -6.11 -2.47 -12.35
C VAL A 114 -5.36 -3.56 -13.11
N LEU A 115 -5.04 -4.68 -12.46
CA LEU A 115 -4.33 -5.79 -13.10
C LEU A 115 -5.17 -6.43 -14.21
N ASN A 116 -6.46 -6.67 -13.98
CA ASN A 116 -7.38 -7.18 -15.01
C ASN A 116 -7.49 -6.26 -16.23
N LEU A 117 -7.30 -4.95 -16.06
CA LEU A 117 -7.29 -3.99 -17.17
C LEU A 117 -5.93 -3.93 -17.91
N LEU A 118 -4.83 -4.32 -17.26
CA LEU A 118 -3.47 -4.17 -17.79
C LEU A 118 -2.87 -5.47 -18.30
N GLU A 119 -3.25 -6.62 -17.74
CA GLU A 119 -2.68 -7.93 -18.03
C GLU A 119 -3.79 -8.91 -18.41
N ASP A 120 -3.71 -9.46 -19.63
CA ASP A 120 -4.73 -10.38 -20.15
C ASP A 120 -4.74 -11.76 -19.46
N ASN A 121 -3.65 -12.13 -18.77
CA ASN A 121 -3.44 -13.47 -18.20
C ASN A 121 -3.05 -13.45 -16.71
N PHE A 122 -3.57 -12.49 -15.93
CA PHE A 122 -3.34 -12.50 -14.49
C PHE A 122 -4.27 -13.50 -13.80
N ASN A 123 -3.73 -14.68 -13.47
CA ASN A 123 -4.46 -15.67 -12.69
C ASN A 123 -4.30 -15.43 -11.17
N TYR A 124 -5.39 -15.03 -10.54
CA TYR A 124 -5.67 -15.24 -9.11
C TYR A 124 -7.13 -15.70 -8.98
N SER A 125 -7.40 -16.53 -7.99
CA SER A 125 -8.75 -16.99 -7.64
C SER A 125 -9.23 -16.36 -6.34
N THR A 126 -8.29 -15.93 -5.48
CA THR A 126 -8.60 -15.38 -4.14
C THR A 126 -7.81 -14.10 -3.85
N PRO A 127 -8.30 -13.25 -2.91
CA PRO A 127 -7.54 -12.08 -2.45
C PRO A 127 -6.18 -12.44 -1.86
N LYS A 128 -6.07 -13.61 -1.21
CA LYS A 128 -4.82 -14.14 -0.64
C LYS A 128 -3.81 -14.46 -1.73
N GLU A 129 -4.23 -15.14 -2.80
CA GLU A 129 -3.38 -15.42 -3.96
C GLU A 129 -2.92 -14.14 -4.65
N LEU A 130 -3.80 -13.14 -4.79
CA LEU A 130 -3.42 -11.84 -5.32
C LEU A 130 -2.32 -11.17 -4.47
N ILE A 131 -2.48 -11.15 -3.14
CA ILE A 131 -1.47 -10.55 -2.24
C ILE A 131 -0.15 -11.32 -2.29
N GLU A 132 -0.18 -12.66 -2.36
CA GLU A 132 1.04 -13.45 -2.57
C GLU A 132 1.67 -13.23 -3.96
N GLY A 133 0.95 -12.65 -4.91
CA GLY A 133 1.46 -12.27 -6.23
C GLY A 133 2.14 -10.90 -6.28
N ILE A 134 1.98 -10.04 -5.27
CA ILE A 134 2.43 -8.62 -5.33
C ILE A 134 3.28 -8.26 -4.11
N SER A 135 3.78 -7.01 -4.08
CA SER A 135 4.34 -6.41 -2.87
C SER A 135 3.43 -5.29 -2.37
N VAL A 136 3.22 -5.22 -1.06
CA VAL A 136 2.29 -4.27 -0.41
C VAL A 136 2.95 -3.59 0.78
N GLY A 137 2.94 -2.27 0.82
CA GLY A 137 3.47 -1.51 1.95
C GLY A 137 2.83 -0.14 2.09
N ASN A 138 3.30 0.64 3.06
CA ASN A 138 3.01 2.08 3.14
C ASN A 138 4.14 2.89 2.52
N PHE A 139 3.81 3.99 1.83
CA PHE A 139 4.82 4.93 1.37
C PHE A 139 5.39 5.71 2.56
N GLY A 140 4.52 6.35 3.35
CA GLY A 140 4.89 6.99 4.61
C GLY A 140 5.22 5.92 5.65
N LYS A 141 6.50 5.79 6.01
CA LYS A 141 7.01 4.65 6.81
C LYS A 141 6.77 4.76 8.31
N PHE A 142 6.43 5.95 8.79
CA PHE A 142 6.27 6.23 10.22
C PHE A 142 4.81 6.50 10.56
N SER A 143 4.39 6.17 11.77
CA SER A 143 3.11 6.61 12.32
C SER A 143 3.32 7.89 13.13
N ILE A 144 2.40 8.84 13.03
CA ILE A 144 2.41 10.04 13.90
C ILE A 144 2.02 9.62 15.31
N ASP A 145 2.75 10.12 16.31
CA ASP A 145 2.34 10.03 17.71
C ASP A 145 1.21 11.03 18.00
N ALA A 146 -0.02 10.57 17.79
CA ALA A 146 -1.24 11.35 18.02
C ALA A 146 -2.17 10.67 19.05
N GLY A 147 -1.63 9.79 19.89
CA GLY A 147 -2.40 8.96 20.81
C GLY A 147 -3.39 8.04 20.07
N SER A 148 -4.69 8.21 20.35
CA SER A 148 -5.76 7.36 19.79
C SER A 148 -6.33 7.84 18.44
N LYS A 149 -5.79 8.92 17.87
CA LYS A 149 -6.28 9.47 16.60
C LYS A 149 -5.41 9.03 15.44
N ASN A 150 -6.02 8.32 14.49
CA ASN A 150 -5.40 8.05 13.19
C ASN A 150 -5.14 9.37 12.44
N GLN A 151 -3.89 9.65 12.13
CA GLN A 151 -3.49 10.81 11.32
C GLN A 151 -2.76 10.36 10.07
N ASP A 152 -3.20 10.89 8.93
CA ASP A 152 -2.57 10.67 7.64
C ASP A 152 -1.80 11.94 7.23
N TYR A 153 -0.59 11.77 6.71
CA TYR A 153 0.29 12.84 6.27
C TYR A 153 0.74 12.69 4.80
N ALA A 154 -0.01 11.94 3.99
CA ALA A 154 0.24 11.73 2.57
C ALA A 154 0.29 13.00 1.70
N LYS A 155 -0.01 14.18 2.26
CA LYS A 155 0.06 15.50 1.62
C LYS A 155 1.11 16.42 2.26
N ASP A 156 1.88 15.94 3.24
CA ASP A 156 2.84 16.73 4.00
C ASP A 156 4.28 16.32 3.63
N PRO A 157 4.93 17.05 2.70
CA PRO A 157 6.30 16.77 2.29
C PRO A 157 7.29 16.75 3.46
N SER A 158 7.07 17.60 4.47
CA SER A 158 7.99 17.72 5.62
C SER A 158 8.05 16.44 6.46
N LYS A 159 6.99 15.63 6.41
CA LYS A 159 6.92 14.31 7.05
C LYS A 159 7.29 13.19 6.09
N LEU A 160 6.87 13.28 4.83
CA LEU A 160 7.18 12.27 3.80
C LEU A 160 8.68 12.14 3.55
N LYS A 161 9.47 13.22 3.68
CA LYS A 161 10.93 13.17 3.46
C LYS A 161 11.65 12.11 4.29
N PHE A 162 11.17 11.81 5.50
CA PHE A 162 11.75 10.76 6.36
C PHE A 162 11.59 9.36 5.76
N SER A 163 10.67 9.17 4.81
CA SER A 163 10.42 7.90 4.14
C SER A 163 11.26 7.70 2.88
N PHE A 164 11.98 8.73 2.39
CA PHE A 164 12.59 8.70 1.06
C PHE A 164 13.68 7.65 0.93
N ASP A 165 14.57 7.51 1.91
CA ASP A 165 15.63 6.50 1.86
C ASP A 165 15.08 5.07 1.90
N TYR A 166 14.04 4.84 2.69
CA TYR A 166 13.34 3.56 2.74
C TYR A 166 12.64 3.24 1.42
N VAL A 167 11.91 4.20 0.84
CA VAL A 167 11.25 4.05 -0.47
C VAL A 167 12.29 3.84 -1.58
N LYS A 168 13.44 4.51 -1.50
CA LYS A 168 14.55 4.31 -2.44
C LYS A 168 15.06 2.86 -2.39
N VAL A 169 15.21 2.30 -1.19
CA VAL A 169 15.57 0.89 -1.00
C VAL A 169 14.49 -0.04 -1.52
N ASP A 170 13.22 0.21 -1.21
CA ASP A 170 12.09 -0.58 -1.73
C ASP A 170 12.14 -0.65 -3.26
N LEU A 171 12.25 0.50 -3.94
CA LEU A 171 12.25 0.58 -5.40
C LEU A 171 13.50 -0.10 -6.01
N LYS A 172 14.67 0.09 -5.40
CA LYS A 172 15.93 -0.51 -5.87
C LYS A 172 15.91 -2.04 -5.77
N THR A 173 15.37 -2.57 -4.67
CA THR A 173 15.37 -4.00 -4.38
C THR A 173 14.24 -4.72 -5.12
N LEU A 174 13.03 -4.15 -5.09
CA LEU A 174 11.85 -4.79 -5.66
C LEU A 174 11.75 -4.60 -7.18
N GLN A 175 12.33 -3.53 -7.72
CA GLN A 175 12.32 -3.18 -9.14
C GLN A 175 10.92 -3.37 -9.77
N PRO A 176 9.87 -2.71 -9.26
CA PRO A 176 8.51 -2.95 -9.75
C PRO A 176 8.33 -2.53 -11.22
N LYS A 177 7.55 -3.31 -11.97
CA LYS A 177 7.06 -2.94 -13.30
C LYS A 177 5.81 -2.06 -13.23
N ILE A 178 5.00 -2.25 -12.19
CA ILE A 178 3.80 -1.47 -11.93
C ILE A 178 3.88 -0.93 -10.51
N LEU A 179 3.64 0.37 -10.34
CA LEU A 179 3.58 1.03 -9.05
C LEU A 179 2.22 1.69 -8.86
N ILE A 180 1.40 1.15 -7.95
CA ILE A 180 0.17 1.80 -7.50
C ILE A 180 0.50 2.63 -6.26
N ILE A 181 0.26 3.93 -6.32
CA ILE A 181 0.67 4.88 -5.27
C ILE A 181 -0.42 5.93 -5.03
N PRO A 182 -0.60 6.48 -3.82
CA PRO A 182 -1.54 7.56 -3.60
C PRO A 182 -1.17 8.80 -4.42
N GLN A 183 -2.12 9.34 -5.18
CA GLN A 183 -1.94 10.50 -6.05
C GLN A 183 -1.45 11.72 -5.27
N SER A 184 -1.93 11.90 -4.03
CA SER A 184 -1.46 12.99 -3.17
C SER A 184 0.05 12.95 -2.93
N ILE A 185 0.62 11.75 -2.81
CA ILE A 185 2.05 11.51 -2.64
C ILE A 185 2.77 11.71 -3.98
N TYR A 186 2.28 11.05 -5.03
CA TYR A 186 2.90 11.12 -6.36
C TYR A 186 2.91 12.53 -6.96
N ASN A 187 1.99 13.41 -6.59
CA ASN A 187 1.95 14.79 -7.09
C ASN A 187 3.12 15.65 -6.60
N HIS A 188 3.92 15.19 -5.63
CA HIS A 188 5.14 15.87 -5.23
C HIS A 188 6.28 15.60 -6.24
N GLY A 189 6.85 16.67 -6.82
CA GLY A 189 7.86 16.58 -7.88
C GLY A 189 9.10 15.76 -7.50
N GLU A 190 9.58 15.90 -6.25
CA GLU A 190 10.71 15.12 -5.73
C GLU A 190 10.44 13.61 -5.74
N ILE A 191 9.20 13.19 -5.46
CA ILE A 191 8.82 11.77 -5.45
C ILE A 191 8.76 11.24 -6.88
N GLN A 192 8.26 12.04 -7.84
CA GLN A 192 8.30 11.65 -9.25
C GLN A 192 9.74 11.48 -9.75
N GLN A 193 10.63 12.41 -9.40
CA GLN A 193 12.04 12.34 -9.74
C GLN A 193 12.72 11.12 -9.10
N LEU A 194 12.46 10.86 -7.82
CA LEU A 194 12.96 9.68 -7.11
C LEU A 194 12.57 8.39 -7.85
N ILE A 195 11.27 8.20 -8.11
CA ILE A 195 10.76 7.00 -8.80
C ILE A 195 11.40 6.87 -10.18
N LYS A 196 11.37 7.94 -10.99
CA LYS A 196 11.90 7.93 -12.36
C LYS A 196 13.41 7.64 -12.40
N SER A 197 14.17 8.11 -11.40
CA SER A 197 15.62 7.88 -11.34
C SER A 197 16.00 6.44 -11.01
N ILE A 198 15.12 5.67 -10.34
CA ILE A 198 15.42 4.32 -9.86
C ILE A 198 14.78 3.25 -10.74
N VAL A 199 13.52 3.47 -11.12
CA VAL A 199 12.73 2.55 -11.95
C VAL A 199 12.11 3.31 -13.14
N PRO A 200 12.93 3.78 -14.10
CA PRO A 200 12.48 4.65 -15.20
C PRO A 200 11.38 4.04 -16.06
N GLU A 201 11.37 2.71 -16.20
CA GLU A 201 10.40 1.96 -17.00
C GLU A 201 9.16 1.52 -16.21
N CYS A 202 9.02 1.96 -14.95
CA CYS A 202 7.89 1.59 -14.12
C CYS A 202 6.61 2.32 -14.57
N LEU A 203 5.54 1.56 -14.81
CA LEU A 203 4.22 2.14 -14.99
C LEU A 203 3.66 2.61 -13.65
N VAL A 204 3.69 3.93 -13.43
CA VAL A 204 3.13 4.54 -12.22
C VAL A 204 1.65 4.88 -12.39
N ILE A 205 0.83 4.32 -11.51
CA ILE A 205 -0.63 4.47 -11.44
C ILE A 205 -0.98 5.23 -10.16
N PRO A 206 -0.98 6.58 -10.20
CA PRO A 206 -1.35 7.39 -9.06
C PRO A 206 -2.87 7.32 -8.83
N ILE A 207 -3.31 6.78 -7.70
CA ILE A 207 -4.74 6.65 -7.36
C ILE A 207 -5.15 7.58 -6.23
N TYR A 208 -6.39 8.04 -6.23
CA TYR A 208 -6.97 8.63 -5.03
C TYR A 208 -6.85 7.68 -3.82
N GLN A 209 -6.71 8.24 -2.63
CA GLN A 209 -6.79 7.45 -1.40
C GLN A 209 -8.17 6.80 -1.30
N ILE A 210 -8.23 5.48 -1.13
CA ILE A 210 -9.50 4.73 -1.13
C ILE A 210 -10.07 4.67 0.30
N ASN A 211 -10.52 5.83 0.79
CA ASN A 211 -11.20 5.96 2.08
C ASN A 211 -12.64 6.46 1.93
N ASN A 212 -13.45 6.32 2.98
CA ASN A 212 -14.88 6.65 2.94
C ASN A 212 -15.15 8.09 2.46
N ARG A 213 -14.35 9.06 2.93
CA ARG A 213 -14.53 10.47 2.54
C ARG A 213 -14.27 10.64 1.04
N VAL A 214 -13.14 10.16 0.56
CA VAL A 214 -12.74 10.32 -0.85
C VAL A 214 -13.70 9.60 -1.79
N ILE A 215 -14.10 8.37 -1.46
CA ILE A 215 -15.09 7.62 -2.25
C ILE A 215 -16.38 8.43 -2.36
N ASN A 216 -16.94 8.90 -1.24
CA ASN A 216 -18.25 9.54 -1.24
C ASN A 216 -18.25 10.98 -1.75
N THR A 217 -17.14 11.71 -1.62
CA THR A 217 -17.10 13.16 -1.88
C THR A 217 -16.36 13.54 -3.15
N LEU A 218 -15.47 12.69 -3.66
CA LEU A 218 -14.69 12.96 -4.88
C LEU A 218 -15.05 11.95 -5.97
N ILE A 219 -14.91 10.66 -5.69
CA ILE A 219 -15.07 9.61 -6.70
C ILE A 219 -16.54 9.50 -7.13
N ALA A 220 -17.45 9.21 -6.21
CA ALA A 220 -18.86 8.97 -6.52
C ALA A 220 -19.62 10.19 -7.05
N LYS A 221 -19.07 11.40 -6.88
CA LYS A 221 -19.64 12.62 -7.48
C LYS A 221 -19.25 12.81 -8.94
N LYS A 222 -18.10 12.26 -9.36
CA LYS A 222 -17.53 12.48 -10.69
C LYS A 222 -17.69 11.27 -11.60
N TYR A 223 -17.69 10.06 -11.03
CA TYR A 223 -17.68 8.82 -11.78
C TYR A 223 -18.97 8.03 -11.54
N PRO A 224 -19.68 7.61 -12.61
CA PRO A 224 -20.87 6.80 -12.48
C PRO A 224 -20.53 5.44 -11.88
N LYS A 225 -21.52 4.80 -11.25
CA LYS A 225 -21.36 3.43 -10.78
C LYS A 225 -21.33 2.48 -11.97
N ILE A 226 -20.40 1.55 -11.95
CA ILE A 226 -20.38 0.42 -12.88
C ILE A 226 -21.35 -0.66 -12.39
N SER A 227 -22.01 -1.33 -13.31
CA SER A 227 -22.90 -2.45 -13.02
C SER A 227 -22.09 -3.69 -12.60
N SER A 228 -22.64 -4.52 -11.71
CA SER A 228 -21.92 -5.65 -11.11
C SER A 228 -21.43 -6.70 -12.12
N ASP A 229 -22.15 -6.86 -13.23
CA ASP A 229 -21.80 -7.72 -14.36
C ASP A 229 -20.48 -7.30 -15.04
N LYS A 230 -20.20 -6.00 -15.11
CA LYS A 230 -19.00 -5.46 -15.76
C LYS A 230 -17.71 -5.63 -14.96
N ILE A 231 -17.81 -5.90 -13.65
CA ILE A 231 -16.64 -6.16 -12.80
C ILE A 231 -16.38 -7.66 -12.60
N GLY A 232 -17.22 -8.52 -13.19
CA GLY A 232 -17.02 -9.96 -13.26
C GLY A 232 -16.82 -10.62 -11.89
N ILE A 233 -15.80 -11.47 -11.79
CA ILE A 233 -15.48 -12.25 -10.58
C ILE A 233 -15.21 -11.37 -9.34
N LEU A 234 -14.79 -10.12 -9.54
CA LEU A 234 -14.54 -9.19 -8.43
C LEU A 234 -15.83 -8.75 -7.71
N ASN A 235 -17.00 -8.98 -8.32
CA ASN A 235 -18.27 -8.69 -7.67
C ASN A 235 -18.49 -9.50 -6.38
N GLU A 236 -17.98 -10.73 -6.31
CA GLU A 236 -18.08 -11.52 -5.07
C GLU A 236 -17.19 -10.91 -3.98
N TRP A 237 -15.99 -10.44 -4.33
CA TRP A 237 -15.11 -9.74 -3.39
C TRP A 237 -15.69 -8.38 -2.96
N GLN A 238 -16.36 -7.67 -3.87
CA GLN A 238 -17.08 -6.42 -3.61
C GLN A 238 -18.15 -6.59 -2.52
N LYS A 239 -18.89 -7.71 -2.54
CA LYS A 239 -19.89 -8.05 -1.51
C LYS A 239 -19.27 -8.31 -0.14
N GLU A 240 -17.98 -8.61 -0.09
CA GLU A 240 -17.25 -8.97 1.13
C GLU A 240 -16.41 -7.83 1.70
N LEU A 241 -16.42 -6.66 1.04
CA LEU A 241 -15.78 -5.45 1.55
C LEU A 241 -16.22 -5.16 2.99
N LYS A 242 -15.23 -4.96 3.87
CA LYS A 242 -15.41 -4.56 5.27
C LYS A 242 -15.64 -3.05 5.38
N ILE A 243 -16.47 -2.53 4.49
CA ILE A 243 -16.95 -1.14 4.39
C ILE A 243 -18.48 -1.20 4.44
N LYS A 244 -19.12 -0.28 5.17
CA LYS A 244 -20.57 -0.32 5.41
C LYS A 244 -21.33 0.79 4.69
N GLY A 245 -22.63 0.55 4.49
CA GLY A 245 -23.60 1.54 4.03
C GLY A 245 -23.30 2.14 2.68
N LYS A 246 -23.63 3.44 2.53
CA LYS A 246 -23.49 4.20 1.28
C LYS A 246 -22.10 4.10 0.64
N THR A 247 -21.04 3.97 1.44
CA THR A 247 -19.68 3.85 0.90
C THR A 247 -19.47 2.57 0.10
N LYS A 248 -20.06 1.44 0.53
CA LYS A 248 -19.93 0.15 -0.17
C LYS A 248 -20.62 0.20 -1.54
N ASP A 249 -21.78 0.82 -1.59
CA ASP A 249 -22.54 1.07 -2.81
C ASP A 249 -21.84 2.09 -3.73
N ASN A 250 -21.31 3.17 -3.17
CA ASN A 250 -20.50 4.14 -3.92
C ASN A 250 -19.13 3.60 -4.38
N PHE A 251 -18.68 2.47 -3.84
CA PHE A 251 -17.45 1.83 -4.30
C PHE A 251 -17.57 1.37 -5.75
N TYR A 252 -18.77 1.10 -6.28
CA TYR A 252 -18.94 0.80 -7.70
C TYR A 252 -18.49 1.96 -8.63
N SER A 253 -18.48 3.20 -8.14
CA SER A 253 -17.90 4.35 -8.86
C SER A 253 -16.37 4.32 -8.89
N VAL A 254 -15.72 3.58 -7.99
CA VAL A 254 -14.26 3.40 -7.99
C VAL A 254 -13.81 2.67 -9.25
N TYR A 255 -14.55 1.66 -9.71
CA TYR A 255 -14.23 0.97 -10.96
C TYR A 255 -14.24 1.91 -12.17
N SER A 256 -15.27 2.75 -12.32
CA SER A 256 -15.33 3.76 -13.40
C SER A 256 -14.20 4.79 -13.30
N TYR A 257 -13.83 5.17 -12.08
CA TYR A 257 -12.66 6.00 -11.85
C TYR A 257 -11.36 5.32 -12.32
N ILE A 258 -11.18 4.04 -12.02
CA ILE A 258 -10.02 3.26 -12.45
C ILE A 258 -9.99 3.07 -13.97
N ASP A 259 -11.13 2.79 -14.61
CA ASP A 259 -11.23 2.72 -16.08
C ASP A 259 -10.72 4.01 -16.72
N ASN A 260 -11.22 5.16 -16.24
CA ASN A 260 -10.81 6.47 -16.75
C ASN A 260 -9.32 6.73 -16.55
N LEU A 261 -8.78 6.37 -15.38
CA LEU A 261 -7.36 6.53 -15.05
C LEU A 261 -6.47 5.66 -15.96
N VAL A 262 -6.79 4.37 -16.08
CA VAL A 262 -6.00 3.41 -16.86
C VAL A 262 -6.07 3.73 -18.36
N ALA A 263 -7.25 4.09 -18.88
CA ALA A 263 -7.40 4.52 -20.27
C ALA A 263 -6.52 5.74 -20.59
N THR A 264 -6.51 6.74 -19.71
CA THR A 264 -5.65 7.93 -19.85
C THR A 264 -4.17 7.57 -19.87
N LYS A 265 -3.75 6.58 -19.07
CA LYS A 265 -2.37 6.12 -19.01
C LYS A 265 -1.95 5.29 -20.21
N LYS A 266 -2.81 4.40 -20.72
CA LYS A 266 -2.56 3.66 -21.96
C LYS A 266 -2.39 4.59 -23.16
N LEU A 267 -3.12 5.71 -23.20
CA LEU A 267 -2.96 6.74 -24.23
C LEU A 267 -1.60 7.47 -24.13
N SER A 268 -1.01 7.59 -22.94
CA SER A 268 0.31 8.23 -22.75
C SER A 268 1.51 7.32 -23.02
N LEU A 269 1.29 6.04 -23.29
CA LEU A 269 2.33 5.04 -23.60
C LEU A 269 2.43 4.75 -25.11
N LYS A 270 1.55 5.33 -25.93
CA LYS A 270 1.59 5.29 -27.39
C LYS A 270 2.12 6.62 -27.93
#